data_AF-A0A238BNM8-F1
#
_entry.id   AF-A0A238BNM8-F1
#
_cell.length_a   1.000
_cell.length_b   1.000
_cell.length_c   1.000
_cell.angle_alpha   90.00
_cell.angle_beta   90.00
_cell.angle_gamma   90.00
#
_symmetry.space_group_name_H-M   'P 1'
#
loop_
_entity.id
_entity.type
_entity.pdbx_description
1 polymer ?
#
loop_
_entity_poly.entity_id
_entity_poly.type
_entity_poly.pdbx_seq_one_letter_code
_entity_poly.pdbx_strand_id
1 'polypeptide(L)'
;MQENYVFENPAARYSMESLRVGWESLLTSINRTINECENQILMCNNKGISEEQLNEYRSSSNHFDKNRQGIDPEQLKPCLISIGYNIRLGKEEDQDMDPNHIGRVSLTP
;
A
#
# COMPACT_ATOMS: atom_id res chain seq x y z
N MET A 1 -15.57 60.49 -25.43
CA MET A 1 -15.32 59.12 -25.91
C MET A 1 -15.53 58.16 -24.74
N GLN A 2 -16.75 57.68 -24.58
CA GLN A 2 -17.10 56.55 -23.70
C GLN A 2 -18.05 55.70 -24.53
N GLU A 3 -17.51 55.05 -25.56
CA GLU A 3 -18.28 54.21 -26.47
C GLU A 3 -18.13 52.75 -26.03
N ASN A 4 -19.25 52.19 -25.58
CA ASN A 4 -19.59 50.76 -25.57
C ASN A 4 -18.72 49.82 -24.73
N TYR A 5 -18.68 50.02 -23.41
CA TYR A 5 -18.34 48.93 -22.49
C TYR A 5 -19.54 47.99 -22.34
N VAL A 6 -19.43 46.78 -22.90
CA VAL A 6 -20.38 45.69 -22.67
C VAL A 6 -19.93 44.93 -21.43
N PHE A 7 -20.62 45.14 -20.31
CA PHE A 7 -20.29 44.53 -19.02
C PHE A 7 -20.89 43.13 -18.84
N GLU A 8 -21.91 42.79 -19.62
CA GLU A 8 -22.66 41.54 -19.47
C GLU A 8 -22.92 40.90 -20.84
N ASN A 9 -22.63 39.60 -20.95
CA ASN A 9 -22.94 38.79 -22.12
C ASN A 9 -24.09 37.83 -21.76
N PRO A 10 -25.34 38.11 -22.15
CA PRO A 10 -26.49 37.26 -21.82
C PRO A 10 -26.41 35.84 -22.39
N ALA A 11 -25.55 35.62 -23.40
CA ALA A 11 -25.32 34.29 -23.96
C ALA A 11 -24.30 33.46 -23.16
N ALA A 12 -23.52 34.08 -22.26
CA ALA A 12 -22.54 33.39 -21.44
C ALA A 12 -23.10 33.11 -20.04
N ARG A 13 -23.15 31.81 -19.68
CA ARG A 13 -23.64 31.35 -18.37
C ARG A 13 -22.68 31.69 -17.21
N TYR A 14 -21.39 31.90 -17.51
CA TYR A 14 -20.35 32.12 -16.52
C TYR A 14 -19.75 33.51 -16.69
N SER A 15 -19.48 34.20 -15.58
CA SER A 15 -18.75 35.47 -15.59
C SER A 15 -17.26 35.22 -15.82
N MET A 16 -16.55 36.26 -16.30
CA MET A 16 -15.08 36.22 -16.44
C MET A 16 -14.39 35.88 -15.10
N GLU A 17 -14.95 36.36 -13.98
CA GLU A 17 -14.44 36.06 -12.65
C GLU A 17 -14.65 34.58 -12.28
N SER A 18 -15.82 34.01 -12.58
CA SER A 18 -16.07 32.59 -12.36
C SER A 18 -15.13 31.69 -13.15
N LEU A 19 -14.77 32.09 -14.38
CA LEU A 19 -13.79 31.37 -15.20
C LEU A 19 -12.38 31.48 -14.62
N ARG A 20 -11.97 32.69 -14.20
CA ARG A 20 -10.66 32.93 -13.59
C ARG A 20 -10.48 32.13 -12.30
N VAL A 21 -11.43 32.23 -11.39
CA VAL A 21 -11.41 31.50 -10.11
C VAL A 21 -11.46 29.99 -10.35
N GLY A 22 -12.27 29.53 -11.31
CA GLY A 22 -12.34 28.11 -11.69
C GLY A 22 -10.99 27.58 -12.19
N TRP A 23 -10.29 28.36 -13.01
CA TRP A 23 -8.95 28.02 -13.51
C TRP A 23 -7.89 27.96 -12.40
N GLU A 24 -7.85 28.97 -11.52
CA GLU A 24 -6.92 29.00 -10.39
C GLU A 24 -7.17 27.84 -9.40
N SER A 25 -8.46 27.54 -9.15
CA SER A 25 -8.87 26.41 -8.33
C SER A 25 -8.45 25.08 -8.97
N LEU A 26 -8.66 24.92 -10.28
CA LEU A 26 -8.24 23.72 -11.01
C LEU A 26 -6.72 23.51 -10.93
N LEU A 27 -5.93 24.55 -11.17
CA LEU A 27 -4.47 24.47 -11.10
C LEU A 27 -4.00 24.07 -9.70
N THR A 28 -4.61 24.66 -8.67
CA THR A 28 -4.33 24.31 -7.26
C THR A 28 -4.69 22.86 -6.97
N SER A 29 -5.84 22.39 -7.48
CA SER A 29 -6.29 21.01 -7.31
C SER A 29 -5.34 20.02 -7.97
N ILE A 30 -4.89 20.29 -9.20
CA ILE A 30 -3.95 19.42 -9.92
C ILE A 30 -2.64 19.30 -9.15
N ASN A 31 -2.06 20.42 -8.70
CA ASN A 31 -0.83 20.41 -7.93
C ASN A 31 -0.97 19.62 -6.62
N ARG A 32 -2.12 19.76 -5.94
CA ARG A 32 -2.43 18.97 -4.75
C ARG A 32 -2.49 17.47 -5.06
N THR A 33 -3.19 17.07 -6.12
CA THR A 33 -3.32 15.66 -6.51
C THR A 33 -1.97 15.05 -6.88
N ILE A 34 -1.09 15.80 -7.57
CA ILE A 34 0.28 15.36 -7.87
C ILE A 34 1.04 15.07 -6.56
N ASN A 35 1.07 16.04 -5.64
CA ASN A 35 1.76 15.87 -4.35
C ASN A 35 1.20 14.70 -3.53
N GLU A 36 -0.11 14.49 -3.54
CA GLU A 36 -0.74 13.36 -2.85
C GLU A 36 -0.32 12.03 -3.47
N CYS A 37 -0.26 11.93 -4.80
CA CYS A 37 0.19 10.74 -5.52
C CYS A 37 1.67 10.44 -5.25
N GLU A 38 2.54 11.46 -5.30
CA GLU A 38 3.97 11.31 -4.99
C GLU A 38 4.19 10.82 -3.55
N ASN A 39 3.45 11.37 -2.58
CA ASN A 39 3.52 10.90 -1.19
C ASN A 39 3.00 9.48 -1.04
N GLN A 40 1.95 9.08 -1.77
CA GLN A 40 1.45 7.71 -1.76
C GLN A 40 2.49 6.74 -2.34
N ILE A 41 3.17 7.09 -3.43
CA ILE A 41 4.26 6.30 -4.01
C ILE A 41 5.40 6.18 -3.01
N LEU A 42 5.83 7.28 -2.39
CA LEU A 42 6.89 7.27 -1.37
C LEU A 42 6.54 6.38 -0.19
N MET A 43 5.33 6.50 0.35
CA MET A 43 4.87 5.66 1.46
C MET A 43 4.70 4.20 1.03
N CYS A 44 4.24 3.92 -0.18
CA CYS A 44 4.11 2.57 -0.70
C CYS A 44 5.48 1.90 -0.86
N ASN A 45 6.44 2.62 -1.45
CA ASN A 45 7.82 2.15 -1.58
C ASN A 45 8.47 1.94 -0.20
N ASN A 46 8.16 2.81 0.76
CA ASN A 46 8.63 2.67 2.14
C ASN A 46 7.85 1.62 2.96
N LYS A 47 6.70 1.13 2.47
CA LYS A 47 5.89 0.07 3.09
C LYS A 47 6.18 -1.31 2.50
N GLY A 48 7.22 -1.47 1.68
CA GLY A 48 7.77 -2.78 1.36
C GLY A 48 8.41 -3.43 2.57
N ILE A 49 8.42 -4.77 2.61
CA ILE A 49 9.38 -5.52 3.44
C ILE A 49 10.76 -5.00 3.05
N SER A 50 11.53 -4.45 3.99
CA SER A 50 12.88 -3.98 3.67
C SER A 50 13.74 -5.16 3.21
N GLU A 51 14.75 -4.93 2.36
CA GLU A 51 15.66 -6.02 1.96
C GLU A 51 16.30 -6.69 3.18
N GLU A 52 16.51 -5.92 4.25
CA GLU A 52 17.00 -6.42 5.54
C GLU A 52 15.99 -7.37 6.21
N GLN A 53 14.71 -6.99 6.29
CA GLN A 53 13.65 -7.86 6.81
C GLN A 53 13.47 -9.13 5.95
N LEU A 54 13.60 -9.00 4.62
CA LEU A 54 13.55 -10.15 3.72
C LEU A 54 14.77 -11.05 3.92
N ASN A 55 15.94 -10.48 4.18
CA ASN A 55 17.17 -11.22 4.44
C ASN A 55 17.13 -11.92 5.81
N GLU A 56 16.56 -11.27 6.84
CA GLU A 56 16.26 -11.88 8.13
C GLU A 56 15.29 -13.06 7.99
N TYR A 57 14.21 -12.89 7.20
CA TYR A 57 13.27 -13.96 6.90
C TYR A 57 13.96 -15.13 6.18
N ARG A 58 14.77 -14.86 5.14
CA ARG A 58 15.51 -15.90 4.41
C ARG A 58 16.55 -16.60 5.29
N SER A 59 17.26 -15.86 6.13
CA SER A 59 18.25 -16.39 7.07
C SER A 59 17.60 -17.30 8.10
N SER A 60 16.48 -16.86 8.70
CA SER A 60 15.68 -17.65 9.63
C SER A 60 15.11 -18.90 8.95
N SER A 61 14.49 -18.74 7.76
CA SER A 61 13.98 -19.85 6.96
C SER A 61 15.05 -20.90 6.69
N ASN A 62 16.26 -20.49 6.27
CA ASN A 62 17.37 -21.41 6.03
C ASN A 62 17.92 -22.06 7.31
N HIS A 63 17.79 -21.40 8.46
CA HIS A 63 18.21 -21.96 9.75
C HIS A 63 17.30 -23.15 10.16
N PHE A 64 16.00 -23.02 9.90
CA PHE A 64 15.00 -24.05 10.24
C PHE A 64 14.85 -25.11 9.14
N ASP A 65 14.95 -24.75 7.86
CA ASP A 65 14.91 -25.68 6.72
C ASP A 65 16.27 -26.35 6.46
N LYS A 66 16.67 -27.26 7.36
CA LYS A 66 17.94 -28.00 7.25
C LYS A 66 18.01 -28.92 6.03
N ASN A 67 16.86 -29.36 5.53
CA ASN A 67 16.75 -30.32 4.44
C ASN A 67 16.56 -29.66 3.06
N ARG A 68 16.46 -28.32 3.01
CA ARG A 68 16.19 -27.52 1.80
C ARG A 68 14.95 -27.97 1.03
N GLN A 69 13.94 -28.45 1.75
CA GLN A 69 12.67 -28.91 1.15
C GLN A 69 11.52 -27.94 1.41
N GLY A 70 11.81 -26.81 2.06
CA GLY A 70 10.82 -25.90 2.61
C GLY A 70 10.63 -26.11 4.11
N ILE A 71 10.07 -25.09 4.76
CA ILE A 71 9.75 -25.12 6.19
C ILE A 71 8.46 -25.93 6.39
N ASP A 72 8.53 -27.01 7.15
CA ASP A 72 7.34 -27.78 7.55
C ASP A 72 6.47 -26.98 8.54
N PRO A 73 5.16 -27.26 8.67
CA PRO A 73 4.27 -26.53 9.60
C PRO A 73 4.77 -26.50 11.05
N GLU A 74 5.48 -27.54 11.49
CA GLU A 74 6.11 -27.63 12.81
C GLU A 74 7.31 -26.69 12.98
N GLN A 75 8.00 -26.38 11.88
CA GLN A 75 9.17 -25.50 11.83
C GLN A 75 8.80 -24.03 11.55
N LEU A 76 7.61 -23.79 10.99
CA LEU A 76 7.10 -22.45 10.68
C LEU A 76 6.88 -21.62 11.94
N LYS A 77 6.29 -22.20 12.99
CA LYS A 77 6.07 -21.55 14.28
C LYS A 77 7.38 -21.02 14.90
N PRO A 78 8.44 -21.83 15.10
CA PRO A 78 9.72 -21.33 15.63
C PRO A 78 10.43 -20.36 14.68
N CYS A 79 10.31 -20.52 13.36
CA CYS A 79 10.82 -19.55 12.38
C CYS A 79 10.19 -18.16 12.59
N LEU A 80 8.86 -18.08 12.70
CA LEU A 80 8.12 -16.83 12.91
C LEU A 80 8.44 -16.19 14.27
N ILE A 81 8.57 -16.99 15.32
CA ILE A 81 8.98 -16.50 16.64
C ILE A 81 10.40 -15.90 16.61
N SER A 82 11.32 -16.53 15.88
CA SER A 82 12.72 -16.06 15.78
C SER A 82 12.88 -14.71 15.08
N ILE A 83 11.96 -14.36 14.18
CA ILE A 83 11.90 -13.05 13.50
C ILE A 83 11.00 -12.04 14.24
N GLY A 84 10.52 -12.40 15.44
CA GLY A 84 9.81 -11.46 16.34
C GLY A 84 8.29 -11.55 16.36
N TYR A 85 7.66 -12.50 15.65
CA TYR A 85 6.20 -12.70 15.77
C TYR A 85 5.85 -13.42 17.08
N ASN A 86 5.07 -12.76 17.93
CA ASN A 86 4.64 -13.32 19.21
C ASN A 86 3.37 -14.16 19.02
N ILE A 87 3.55 -15.40 18.52
CA ILE A 87 2.45 -16.36 18.37
C ILE A 87 2.10 -16.90 19.77
N ARG A 88 1.03 -16.37 20.37
CA ARG A 88 0.51 -16.89 21.64
C ARG A 88 -0.08 -18.28 21.41
N LEU A 89 0.24 -19.25 22.27
CA LEU A 89 -0.42 -20.56 22.26
C LEU A 89 -1.91 -20.40 22.63
N GLY A 90 -2.75 -20.17 21.64
CA GLY A 90 -4.19 -20.43 21.70
C GLY A 90 -4.47 -21.70 20.91
N LYS A 91 -5.03 -22.72 21.56
CA LYS A 91 -5.36 -24.03 20.99
C LYS A 91 -6.48 -24.01 19.92
N GLU A 92 -6.75 -22.87 19.27
CA GLU A 92 -7.96 -22.69 18.46
C GLU A 92 -7.72 -22.28 17.00
N GLU A 93 -6.49 -21.96 16.57
CA GLU A 93 -6.24 -21.41 15.21
C GLU A 93 -5.54 -22.37 14.22
N ASP A 94 -5.17 -23.59 14.63
CA ASP A 94 -4.60 -24.58 13.70
C ASP A 94 -5.63 -25.06 12.63
N GLN A 95 -6.91 -24.68 12.76
CA GLN A 95 -7.96 -25.04 11.81
C GLN A 95 -8.09 -24.05 10.62
N ASP A 96 -7.61 -22.82 10.76
CA ASP A 96 -7.68 -21.80 9.69
C ASP A 96 -6.41 -21.75 8.82
N MET A 97 -5.28 -22.26 9.32
CA MET A 97 -3.99 -22.22 8.63
C MET A 97 -3.80 -23.38 7.62
N ASP A 98 -4.63 -24.42 7.69
CA ASP A 98 -4.66 -25.51 6.71
C ASP A 98 -6.08 -26.10 6.59
N PRO A 99 -6.98 -25.47 5.81
CA PRO A 99 -8.35 -25.95 5.61
C PRO A 99 -8.44 -27.35 5.01
N ASN A 100 -7.33 -27.86 4.45
CA ASN A 100 -7.31 -29.10 3.68
C ASN A 100 -6.44 -30.20 4.32
N HIS A 101 -5.83 -29.97 5.49
CA HIS A 101 -4.95 -30.91 6.21
C HIS A 101 -3.86 -31.54 5.33
N ILE A 102 -3.33 -30.80 4.36
CA ILE A 102 -2.33 -31.30 3.40
C ILE A 102 -0.90 -31.06 3.90
N GLY A 103 -0.73 -30.36 5.03
CA GLY A 103 0.56 -30.08 5.63
C GLY A 103 1.47 -29.17 4.80
N ARG A 104 0.90 -28.46 3.81
CA ARG A 104 1.65 -27.55 2.92
C ARG A 104 0.93 -26.21 2.79
N VAL A 105 1.46 -25.21 3.47
CA VAL A 105 1.08 -23.81 3.26
C VAL A 105 1.77 -23.34 1.97
N SER A 106 0.99 -23.18 0.91
CA SER A 106 1.49 -22.69 -0.37
C SER A 106 1.51 -21.17 -0.35
N LEU A 107 2.69 -20.55 -0.25
CA LEU A 107 2.87 -19.14 -0.54
C LEU A 107 3.07 -18.98 -2.05
N THR A 108 1.98 -19.01 -2.80
CA THR A 108 2.00 -18.53 -4.18
C THR A 108 1.69 -17.02 -4.21
N PRO A 109 2.22 -16.29 -5.22
CA PRO A 109 2.23 -14.82 -5.24
C PRO A 109 0.86 -14.15 -5.14
#